data_AF-A0A9W4RE23-F1
#
_entry.id   AF-A0A9W4RE23-F1
#
_cell.length_a   1.000
_cell.length_b   1.000
_cell.length_c   1.000
_cell.angle_alpha   90.00
_cell.angle_beta   90.00
_cell.angle_gamma   90.00
#
_symmetry.space_group_name_H-M   'P 1'
#
loop_
_entity.id
_entity.type
_entity.pdbx_description
1 polymer ?
#
loop_
_entity_poly.entity_id
_entity_poly.type
_entity_poly.pdbx_seq_one_letter_code
_entity_poly.pdbx_strand_id
1 'polypeptide(L)'
;MPTIPMTTRDGDLLVLSTTNAPYRRRIDAQTLAESIRTGDAGSWTVHVATFFVDVHPELVVRFAERHEIDLETLARSYRSLRDETGERSIDLEAEFARHGLWSEAEVGARLPRRDP
;
A
#
# COMPACT_ATOMS: atom_id res chain seq x y z
N MET A 1 -25.56 -25.59 11.91
CA MET A 1 -24.52 -24.60 12.22
C MET A 1 -24.29 -23.75 10.98
N PRO A 2 -24.51 -22.43 11.00
CA PRO A 2 -24.23 -21.61 9.84
C PRO A 2 -22.72 -21.31 9.80
N THR A 3 -22.09 -21.64 8.68
CA THR A 3 -20.72 -21.23 8.35
C THR A 3 -20.72 -19.71 8.16
N ILE A 4 -20.11 -18.97 9.08
CA ILE A 4 -19.93 -17.53 8.96
C ILE A 4 -18.95 -17.28 7.80
N PRO A 5 -19.28 -16.44 6.81
CA PRO A 5 -18.32 -16.06 5.78
C PRO A 5 -17.19 -15.25 6.44
N MET A 6 -15.98 -15.82 6.55
CA MET A 6 -14.76 -15.19 7.08
C MET A 6 -14.18 -14.13 6.12
N THR A 7 -15.00 -13.46 5.30
CA THR A 7 -14.53 -12.94 4.01
C THR A 7 -14.63 -11.43 3.79
N THR A 8 -14.98 -10.62 4.79
CA THR A 8 -15.07 -9.15 4.59
C THR A 8 -14.41 -8.29 5.65
N ARG A 9 -14.54 -8.60 6.94
CA ARG A 9 -13.93 -7.80 8.02
C ARG A 9 -12.48 -8.17 8.32
N ASP A 10 -12.08 -9.41 8.03
CA ASP A 10 -10.79 -9.94 8.48
C ASP A 10 -9.61 -9.36 7.67
N GLY A 11 -9.81 -9.06 6.38
CA GLY A 11 -8.77 -8.48 5.54
C GLY A 11 -8.35 -7.08 5.98
N ASP A 12 -9.31 -6.19 6.23
CA ASP A 12 -9.03 -4.83 6.69
C ASP A 12 -8.44 -4.83 8.10
N LEU A 13 -8.88 -5.75 8.97
CA LEU A 13 -8.29 -5.91 10.30
C LEU A 13 -6.84 -6.34 10.23
N LEU A 14 -6.47 -7.25 9.31
CA LEU A 14 -5.08 -7.67 9.13
C LEU A 14 -4.21 -6.50 8.63
N VAL A 15 -4.69 -5.79 7.60
CA VAL A 15 -4.03 -4.59 7.07
C VAL A 15 -3.81 -3.57 8.18
N LEU A 16 -4.88 -3.17 8.87
CA LEU A 16 -4.82 -2.18 9.94
C LEU A 16 -4.02 -2.64 11.15
N SER A 17 -3.96 -3.93 11.44
CA SER A 17 -3.14 -4.47 12.53
C SER A 17 -1.66 -4.26 12.23
N THR A 18 -1.22 -4.56 11.01
CA THR A 18 0.16 -4.32 10.57
C THR A 18 0.45 -2.82 10.48
N THR A 19 -0.40 -2.07 9.77
CA THR A 19 -0.22 -0.62 9.57
C THR A 19 -0.16 0.17 10.88
N ASN A 20 -0.92 -0.23 11.89
CA ASN A 20 -0.95 0.47 13.17
C ASN A 20 -0.01 -0.12 14.23
N ALA A 21 0.59 -1.29 14.01
CA ALA A 21 1.42 -1.97 15.00
C ALA A 21 2.54 -1.08 15.62
N PRO A 22 3.28 -0.27 14.85
CA PRO A 22 4.36 0.53 15.41
C PRO A 22 3.90 1.87 16.01
N TYR A 23 2.62 2.24 15.89
CA TYR A 23 2.16 3.61 16.18
C TYR A 23 1.13 3.69 17.32
N ARG A 24 1.26 4.72 18.17
CA ARG A 24 0.26 5.03 19.20
C ARG A 24 -1.04 5.57 18.60
N ARG A 25 -0.94 6.41 17.56
CA ARG A 25 -2.08 6.93 16.81
C ARG A 25 -2.50 5.88 15.80
N ARG A 26 -3.80 5.57 15.75
CA ARG A 26 -4.35 4.60 14.81
C ARG A 26 -5.06 5.30 13.66
N ILE A 27 -4.78 4.86 12.44
CA ILE A 27 -5.55 5.20 11.25
C ILE A 27 -6.66 4.16 11.07
N ASP A 28 -7.85 4.59 10.66
CA ASP A 28 -8.94 3.71 10.25
C ASP A 28 -8.88 3.38 8.75
N ALA A 29 -9.61 2.34 8.33
CA ALA A 29 -9.58 1.87 6.94
C ALA A 29 -10.04 2.93 5.95
N GLN A 30 -11.05 3.73 6.29
CA GLN A 30 -11.59 4.74 5.38
C GLN A 30 -10.60 5.88 5.18
N THR A 31 -9.93 6.33 6.24
CA THR A 31 -8.90 7.36 6.19
C THR A 31 -7.67 6.87 5.40
N LEU A 32 -7.26 5.62 5.61
CA LEU A 32 -6.20 5.00 4.84
C LEU A 32 -6.55 4.92 3.35
N ALA A 33 -7.77 4.45 3.04
CA ALA A 33 -8.27 4.35 1.67
C ALA A 33 -8.35 5.73 1.00
N GLU A 34 -8.82 6.76 1.71
CA GLU A 34 -8.89 8.12 1.19
C GLU A 34 -7.49 8.67 0.89
N SER A 35 -6.52 8.49 1.79
CA SER A 35 -5.12 8.89 1.54
C SER A 35 -4.51 8.19 0.32
N ILE A 36 -4.84 6.92 0.10
CA ILE A 36 -4.41 6.20 -1.10
C ILE A 36 -5.11 6.75 -2.34
N ARG A 37 -6.41 7.05 -2.27
CA ARG A 37 -7.20 7.54 -3.41
C ARG A 37 -6.75 8.93 -3.87
N THR A 38 -6.50 9.83 -2.93
CA THR A 38 -6.05 11.19 -3.24
C THR A 38 -4.57 11.27 -3.56
N GLY A 39 -3.78 10.27 -3.11
CA GLY A 39 -2.33 10.33 -3.13
C GLY A 39 -1.75 11.32 -2.12
N ASP A 40 -2.57 11.84 -1.20
CA ASP A 40 -2.17 12.74 -0.12
C ASP A 40 -2.31 12.04 1.23
N ALA A 41 -1.17 11.67 1.81
CA ALA A 41 -1.11 11.05 3.12
C ALA A 41 -1.09 12.08 4.26
N GLY A 42 -0.74 13.34 4.00
CA GLY A 42 -0.65 14.40 5.01
C GLY A 42 0.03 13.96 6.32
N SER A 43 -0.70 14.04 7.44
CA SER A 43 -0.16 13.63 8.76
C SER A 43 -0.02 12.11 8.96
N TRP A 44 -0.48 11.32 8.00
CA TRP A 44 -0.51 9.86 8.02
C TRP A 44 0.56 9.22 7.12
N THR A 45 1.50 9.99 6.57
CA THR A 45 2.55 9.48 5.67
C THR A 45 3.25 8.23 6.21
N VAL A 46 3.57 8.19 7.51
CA VAL A 46 4.22 7.02 8.12
C VAL A 46 3.32 5.78 8.11
N HIS A 47 2.01 5.93 8.34
CA HIS A 47 1.06 4.82 8.26
C HIS A 47 0.86 4.35 6.83
N VAL A 48 0.76 5.27 5.87
CA VAL A 48 0.63 4.93 4.44
C VAL A 48 1.91 4.24 3.94
N ALA A 49 3.08 4.66 4.43
CA ALA A 49 4.34 3.99 4.11
C ALA A 49 4.39 2.57 4.67
N THR A 50 4.08 2.37 5.96
CA THR A 50 3.95 1.02 6.56
C THR A 50 2.94 0.16 5.81
N PHE A 51 1.82 0.74 5.35
CA PHE A 51 0.86 0.04 4.52
C PHE A 51 1.47 -0.50 3.23
N PHE A 52 2.32 0.26 2.54
CA PHE A 52 2.95 -0.20 1.31
C PHE A 52 4.17 -1.10 1.52
N VAL A 53 4.88 -0.93 2.63
CA VAL A 53 6.16 -1.61 2.89
C VAL A 53 5.99 -2.91 3.67
N ASP A 54 5.17 -2.91 4.70
CA ASP A 54 5.09 -4.02 5.66
C ASP A 54 3.85 -4.90 5.48
N VAL A 55 2.81 -4.42 4.79
CA VAL A 55 1.62 -5.23 4.50
C VAL A 55 1.90 -6.13 3.30
N HIS A 56 1.51 -7.40 3.41
CA HIS A 56 1.66 -8.37 2.33
C HIS A 56 1.00 -7.88 1.03
N PRO A 57 1.65 -7.96 -0.15
CA PRO A 57 1.15 -7.36 -1.39
C PRO A 57 -0.26 -7.79 -1.79
N GLU A 58 -0.59 -9.07 -1.62
CA GLU A 58 -1.93 -9.59 -1.88
C GLU A 58 -3.01 -8.92 -1.00
N LEU A 59 -2.67 -8.57 0.25
CA LEU A 59 -3.58 -7.85 1.15
C LEU A 59 -3.69 -6.37 0.76
N VAL A 60 -2.62 -5.75 0.27
CA VAL A 60 -2.63 -4.39 -0.27
C VAL A 60 -3.57 -4.29 -1.46
N VAL A 61 -3.46 -5.22 -2.42
CA VAL A 61 -4.33 -5.29 -3.60
C VAL A 61 -5.78 -5.54 -3.19
N ARG A 62 -6.05 -6.53 -2.34
CA ARG A 62 -7.42 -6.82 -1.87
C ARG A 62 -8.04 -5.68 -1.07
N PHE A 63 -7.24 -4.94 -0.32
CA PHE A 63 -7.70 -3.73 0.37
C PHE A 63 -8.14 -2.68 -0.64
N ALA A 64 -7.31 -2.42 -1.66
CA ALA A 64 -7.67 -1.46 -2.71
C ALA A 64 -8.96 -1.85 -3.44
N GLU A 65 -9.08 -3.11 -3.88
CA GLU A 65 -10.29 -3.63 -4.53
C GLU A 65 -11.54 -3.46 -3.66
N ARG A 66 -11.45 -3.75 -2.36
CA ARG A 66 -12.57 -3.60 -1.42
C ARG A 66 -13.01 -2.16 -1.23
N HIS A 67 -12.06 -1.23 -1.26
CA HIS A 67 -12.31 0.20 -1.08
C HIS A 67 -12.51 0.93 -2.41
N GLU A 68 -12.76 0.18 -3.50
CA GLU A 68 -13.02 0.69 -4.84
C GLU A 68 -11.88 1.60 -5.35
N ILE A 69 -10.65 1.25 -4.98
CA ILE A 69 -9.42 1.87 -5.47
C ILE A 69 -8.91 0.98 -6.60
N ASP A 70 -8.85 1.53 -7.81
CA ASP A 70 -8.28 0.82 -8.94
C ASP A 70 -6.76 0.65 -8.77
N LEU A 71 -6.24 -0.41 -9.38
CA LEU A 71 -4.83 -0.76 -9.25
C LEU A 71 -3.88 0.32 -9.80
N GLU A 72 -4.29 1.10 -10.81
CA GLU A 72 -3.47 2.21 -11.33
C GLU A 72 -3.34 3.34 -10.30
N THR A 73 -4.44 3.69 -9.63
CA THR A 73 -4.46 4.67 -8.54
C THR A 73 -3.61 4.17 -7.37
N LEU A 74 -3.72 2.90 -6.99
CA LEU A 74 -2.90 2.29 -5.96
C LEU A 74 -1.39 2.37 -6.31
N ALA A 75 -1.02 1.99 -7.53
CA ALA A 75 0.37 2.03 -8.00
C ALA A 75 0.92 3.47 -8.10
N ARG A 76 0.09 4.42 -8.52
CA ARG A 76 0.43 5.85 -8.55
C ARG A 76 0.72 6.38 -7.14
N SER A 77 -0.13 6.06 -6.17
CA SER A 77 0.05 6.51 -4.79
C SER A 77 1.27 5.88 -4.13
N TYR A 78 1.54 4.59 -4.40
CA TYR A 78 2.80 3.97 -3.97
C TYR A 78 4.02 4.66 -4.61
N ARG A 79 3.98 4.96 -5.92
CA ARG A 79 5.08 5.65 -6.60
C ARG A 79 5.34 7.04 -6.00
N SER A 80 4.30 7.82 -5.76
CA SER A 80 4.43 9.14 -5.13
C SER A 80 5.04 9.05 -3.73
N LEU A 81 4.56 8.14 -2.90
CA LEU A 81 5.09 7.95 -1.56
C LEU A 81 6.54 7.44 -1.59
N ARG A 82 6.88 6.53 -2.50
CA ARG A 82 8.25 6.05 -2.72
C ARG A 82 9.18 7.18 -3.12
N ASP A 83 8.75 8.06 -4.02
CA ASP A 83 9.57 9.18 -4.49
C ASP A 83 9.78 10.24 -3.39
N GLU A 84 8.83 10.38 -2.46
CA GLU A 84 8.91 11.29 -1.31
C GLU A 84 9.74 10.73 -0.15
N THR A 85 9.52 9.47 0.23
CA THR A 85 10.10 8.84 1.44
C THR A 85 11.37 8.03 1.15
N GLY A 86 11.53 7.56 -0.09
CA GLY A 86 12.57 6.61 -0.49
C GLY A 86 12.28 5.15 -0.08
N GLU A 87 11.17 4.88 0.62
CA GLU A 87 10.82 3.54 1.07
C GLU A 87 10.26 2.68 -0.08
N ARG A 88 10.62 1.40 -0.10
CA ARG A 88 10.29 0.47 -1.19
C ARG A 88 9.93 -0.92 -0.69
N SER A 89 9.01 -1.55 -1.41
CA SER A 89 8.58 -2.94 -1.20
C SER A 89 8.74 -3.74 -2.48
N ILE A 90 9.83 -4.52 -2.59
CA ILE A 90 10.16 -5.33 -3.77
C ILE A 90 9.01 -6.27 -4.13
N ASP A 91 8.38 -6.88 -3.11
CA ASP A 91 7.28 -7.82 -3.31
C ASP A 91 6.04 -7.12 -3.88
N LEU A 92 5.75 -5.89 -3.44
CA LEU A 92 4.66 -5.09 -3.99
C LEU A 92 4.98 -4.59 -5.41
N GLU A 93 6.23 -4.22 -5.67
CA GLU A 93 6.70 -3.82 -7.01
C GLU A 93 6.50 -4.97 -8.01
N ALA A 94 6.85 -6.19 -7.60
CA ALA A 94 6.65 -7.39 -8.38
C ALA A 94 5.16 -7.70 -8.60
N GLU A 95 4.31 -7.49 -7.58
CA GLU A 95 2.87 -7.66 -7.73
C GLU A 95 2.30 -6.68 -8.76
N PHE A 96 2.68 -5.39 -8.72
CA PHE A 96 2.27 -4.43 -9.76
C PHE A 96 2.74 -4.81 -11.16
N ALA A 97 3.96 -5.35 -11.29
CA ALA A 97 4.45 -5.85 -12.58
C ALA A 97 3.64 -7.05 -13.09
N ARG A 98 3.19 -7.96 -12.22
CA ARG A 98 2.29 -9.06 -12.59
C ARG A 98 0.95 -8.57 -13.15
N HIS A 99 0.49 -7.41 -12.69
CA HIS A 99 -0.72 -6.73 -13.20
C HIS A 99 -0.45 -5.81 -14.40
N GLY A 100 0.80 -5.75 -14.91
CA GLY A 100 1.18 -4.96 -16.07
C GLY A 100 1.28 -3.45 -15.80
N LEU A 101 1.30 -3.04 -14.53
CA LEU A 101 1.32 -1.63 -14.12
C LEU A 101 2.73 -1.06 -14.08
N TRP A 102 3.74 -1.93 -13.95
CA TRP A 102 5.15 -1.59 -14.00
C TRP A 102 5.90 -2.47 -14.99
N SER A 103 6.80 -1.82 -15.73
CA SER A 103 7.77 -2.54 -16.56
C SER A 103 8.85 -3.16 -15.67
N GLU A 104 9.42 -4.31 -16.05
CA GLU A 104 10.56 -4.93 -15.35
C GLU A 104 11.73 -3.94 -15.15
N ALA A 105 11.85 -2.95 -16.04
CA ALA A 105 12.82 -1.87 -15.93
C ALA A 105 12.58 -0.97 -14.70
N GLU A 106 11.34 -0.75 -14.27
CA GLU A 106 10.98 0.10 -13.12
C GLU A 106 11.09 -0.62 -11.77
N VAL A 107 10.88 -1.94 -11.76
CA VAL A 107 11.00 -2.82 -10.57
C VAL A 107 12.46 -2.94 -10.08
N GLY A 108 13.42 -2.60 -10.94
CA GLY A 108 14.86 -2.64 -10.62
C GLY A 108 15.59 -1.29 -10.71
N ALA A 109 15.05 -0.28 -11.40
CA ALA A 109 15.81 0.94 -11.69
C ALA A 109 15.43 2.13 -10.80
N ARG A 110 16.29 2.42 -9.82
CA ARG A 110 17.00 3.72 -9.78
C ARG A 110 18.24 3.67 -8.87
N LEU A 111 19.40 3.40 -9.46
CA LEU A 111 20.68 3.97 -9.04
C LEU A 111 21.21 4.73 -10.27
N PRO A 112 21.42 6.05 -10.15
CA PRO A 112 22.69 6.48 -9.58
C PRO A 112 22.53 7.47 -8.43
N ARG A 113 23.53 7.40 -7.54
CA ARG A 113 23.77 8.30 -6.41
C ARG A 113 23.62 9.76 -6.84
N ARG A 114 22.97 10.57 -6.00
CA ARG A 114 23.20 12.01 -5.98
C ARG A 114 24.45 12.26 -5.14
N ASP A 115 25.52 12.70 -5.79
CA ASP A 115 26.54 13.60 -5.24
C ASP A 115 26.69 14.72 -6.29
N PRO A 116 26.80 15.98 -5.88
CA PRO A 116 28.10 16.50 -5.42
C PRO A 116 28.13 17.01 -3.97
#